data_AF-A0A957XNB9-F1
#
_entry.id   AF-A0A957XNB9-F1
#
_cell.length_a   1.000
_cell.length_b   1.000
_cell.length_c   1.000
_cell.angle_alpha   90.00
_cell.angle_beta   90.00
_cell.angle_gamma   90.00
#
_symmetry.space_group_name_H-M   'P 1'
#
loop_
_entity.id
_entity.type
_entity.pdbx_description
1 polymer ?
#
loop_
_entity_poly.entity_id
_entity_poly.type
_entity_poly.pdbx_seq_one_letter_code
_entity_poly.pdbx_strand_id
1 'polypeptide(L)'
;MARERYAALGVDTEKALTGLSQVAISLHCWQGDDVGGFETAGGELGGGLAATGNYPGKARTADELRSDLDVAYRLIPGQHRLNLHAIYAETGGKQVERTDLQPEHFAGWLDWAKANNHGLDFNPTCFSHPMAADGFTLASYDPAVRRFWIDHCIASRRIGESFGRVLGSPCVTNIWIPDGLKDTPVDRKTPRALLAQSLDAVFADKIDPRFNLDAVEGKLFGLGSEA
;
A
#
# COMPACT_ATOMS: atom_id res chain seq x y z
N MET A 1 -14.33 37.63 -14.34
CA MET A 1 -14.39 36.87 -15.60
C MET A 1 -14.66 35.36 -15.41
N ALA A 2 -13.76 34.54 -14.86
CA ALA A 2 -14.01 33.08 -14.77
C ALA A 2 -15.18 32.72 -13.85
N ARG A 3 -15.22 33.28 -12.63
CA ARG A 3 -16.32 33.09 -11.66
C ARG A 3 -17.69 33.46 -12.22
N GLU A 4 -17.79 34.57 -12.95
CA GLU A 4 -19.04 35.00 -13.59
C GLU A 4 -19.51 34.05 -14.70
N ARG A 5 -18.58 33.47 -15.47
CA ARG A 5 -18.90 32.47 -16.50
C ARG A 5 -19.46 31.19 -15.89
N TYR A 6 -18.90 30.72 -14.78
CA TYR A 6 -19.44 29.57 -14.05
C TYR A 6 -20.79 29.89 -13.37
N ALA A 7 -20.92 31.09 -12.79
CA ALA A 7 -22.18 31.54 -12.20
C ALA A 7 -23.32 31.60 -13.23
N ALA A 8 -23.04 32.01 -14.48
CA ALA A 8 -24.01 31.98 -15.57
C ALA A 8 -24.51 30.57 -15.92
N LEU A 9 -23.76 29.52 -15.54
CA LEU A 9 -24.15 28.11 -15.67
C LEU A 9 -24.74 27.53 -14.37
N GLY A 10 -24.97 28.35 -13.34
CA GLY A 10 -25.48 27.90 -12.04
C GLY A 10 -24.43 27.24 -11.14
N VAL A 11 -23.13 27.42 -11.43
CA VAL A 11 -22.04 26.82 -10.65
C VAL A 11 -21.43 27.86 -9.70
N ASP A 12 -21.48 27.55 -8.40
CA ASP A 12 -20.77 28.32 -7.36
C ASP A 12 -19.33 27.80 -7.20
N THR A 13 -18.37 28.57 -7.73
CA THR A 13 -16.95 28.21 -7.69
C THR A 13 -16.35 28.28 -6.29
N GLU A 14 -16.84 29.14 -5.39
CA GLU A 14 -16.31 29.23 -4.02
C GLU A 14 -16.72 27.99 -3.21
N LYS A 15 -17.97 27.57 -3.39
CA LYS A 15 -18.45 26.31 -2.82
C LYS A 15 -17.68 25.10 -3.38
N ALA A 16 -17.40 25.10 -4.69
CA ALA A 16 -16.61 24.04 -5.31
C ALA A 16 -15.17 23.98 -4.76
N LEU A 17 -14.50 25.12 -4.62
CA LEU A 17 -13.15 25.20 -4.05
C LEU A 17 -13.11 24.79 -2.58
N THR A 18 -14.12 25.18 -1.80
CA THR A 18 -14.26 24.75 -0.39
C THR A 18 -14.48 23.24 -0.29
N GLY A 19 -15.29 22.67 -1.18
CA GLY A 19 -15.46 21.21 -1.26
C GLY A 19 -14.16 20.51 -1.66
N LEU A 20 -13.44 21.04 -2.65
CA LEU A 20 -12.17 20.49 -3.12
C LEU A 20 -11.11 20.49 -2.01
N SER A 21 -11.01 21.55 -1.21
CA SER A 21 -10.01 21.64 -0.14
C SER A 21 -10.20 20.62 0.99
N GLN A 22 -11.37 19.97 1.06
CA GLN A 22 -11.67 18.91 2.04
C GLN A 22 -11.36 17.51 1.51
N VAL A 23 -11.04 17.36 0.22
CA VAL A 23 -10.71 16.07 -0.38
C VAL A 23 -9.23 15.79 -0.21
N ALA A 24 -8.92 14.70 0.50
CA ALA A 24 -7.56 14.20 0.62
C ALA A 24 -7.26 13.18 -0.47
N ILE A 25 -6.11 13.33 -1.14
CA ILE A 25 -5.56 12.33 -2.05
C ILE A 25 -4.52 11.52 -1.29
N SER A 26 -4.55 10.20 -1.42
CA SER A 26 -3.52 9.32 -0.86
C SER A 26 -2.43 9.06 -1.90
N LEU A 27 -1.27 9.68 -1.70
CA LEU A 27 -0.13 9.54 -2.62
C LEU A 27 0.63 8.27 -2.28
N HIS A 28 1.05 7.53 -3.29
CA HIS A 28 1.78 6.29 -3.11
C HIS A 28 3.27 6.53 -2.89
N CYS A 29 3.82 5.95 -1.82
CA CYS A 29 5.24 6.15 -1.45
C CYS A 29 6.21 5.58 -2.48
N TRP A 30 5.80 4.49 -3.15
CA TRP A 30 6.69 3.69 -3.99
C TRP A 30 7.11 4.33 -5.31
N GLN A 31 6.51 5.47 -5.65
CA GLN A 31 6.99 6.26 -6.79
C GLN A 31 8.34 6.93 -6.51
N GLY A 32 8.69 7.19 -5.26
CA GLY A 32 9.94 7.88 -4.92
C GLY A 32 11.19 7.02 -5.09
N ASP A 33 11.04 5.69 -5.15
CA ASP A 33 12.17 4.74 -5.14
C ASP A 33 12.03 3.56 -6.12
N ASP A 34 11.11 3.67 -7.08
CA ASP A 34 10.79 2.63 -8.07
C ASP A 34 10.34 1.30 -7.43
N VAL A 35 9.56 1.36 -6.35
CA VAL A 35 9.11 0.19 -5.58
C VAL A 35 10.28 -0.60 -4.97
N GLY A 36 11.38 0.08 -4.65
CA GLY A 36 12.56 -0.55 -4.07
C GLY A 36 12.33 -1.08 -2.64
N GLY A 37 11.65 -0.30 -1.81
CA GLY A 37 11.53 -0.55 -0.38
C GLY A 37 12.87 -0.50 0.35
N PHE A 38 12.82 -0.81 1.65
CA PHE A 38 13.99 -0.79 2.55
C PHE A 38 14.29 -2.16 3.17
N GLU A 39 13.51 -3.19 2.84
CA GLU A 39 13.70 -4.57 3.31
C GLU A 39 14.98 -5.21 2.74
N THR A 40 15.27 -5.01 1.45
CA THR A 40 16.46 -5.59 0.79
C THR A 40 17.08 -4.55 -0.15
N ALA A 41 18.31 -4.13 0.15
CA ALA A 41 19.03 -3.19 -0.70
C ALA A 41 19.27 -3.81 -2.10
N GLY A 42 18.64 -3.24 -3.13
CA GLY A 42 18.86 -3.64 -4.53
C GLY A 42 18.16 -4.93 -4.97
N GLY A 43 17.11 -5.36 -4.28
CA GLY A 43 16.26 -6.48 -4.74
C GLY A 43 15.56 -6.17 -6.06
N GLU A 44 15.31 -7.20 -6.87
CA GLU A 44 14.54 -7.07 -8.11
C GLU A 44 13.03 -7.00 -7.84
N LEU A 45 12.33 -6.16 -8.59
CA LEU A 45 10.87 -6.05 -8.53
C LEU A 45 10.22 -7.25 -9.21
N GLY A 46 9.40 -8.00 -8.46
CA GLY A 46 8.64 -9.16 -8.92
C GLY A 46 7.13 -8.96 -8.87
N GLY A 47 6.36 -10.04 -9.03
CA GLY A 47 4.89 -10.01 -8.96
C GLY A 47 4.20 -9.43 -10.20
N GLY A 48 4.90 -9.41 -11.34
CA GLY A 48 4.39 -8.86 -12.60
C GLY A 48 4.24 -7.34 -12.61
N LEU A 49 4.99 -6.66 -11.74
CA LEU A 49 5.18 -5.22 -11.69
C LEU A 49 6.52 -4.85 -12.34
N ALA A 50 6.57 -3.65 -12.91
CA ALA A 50 7.80 -3.09 -13.45
C ALA A 50 7.82 -1.58 -13.24
N ALA A 51 8.96 -1.05 -12.82
CA ALA A 51 9.32 0.35 -12.94
C ALA A 51 10.25 0.49 -14.15
N THR A 52 9.94 1.40 -15.07
CA THR A 52 10.66 1.53 -16.34
C THR A 52 11.34 2.90 -16.45
N GLY A 53 12.60 2.91 -16.90
CA GLY A 53 13.42 4.11 -17.01
C GLY A 53 14.57 4.10 -16.01
N ASN A 54 15.61 4.89 -16.27
CA ASN A 54 16.82 4.99 -15.45
C ASN A 54 17.09 6.45 -15.05
N TYR A 55 16.04 7.21 -14.73
CA TYR A 55 16.21 8.59 -14.31
C TYR A 55 16.95 8.63 -12.95
N PRO A 56 18.02 9.43 -12.79
CA PRO A 56 18.80 9.42 -11.56
C PRO A 56 18.04 10.09 -10.40
N GLY A 57 18.45 9.78 -9.16
CA GLY A 57 18.00 10.50 -7.96
C GLY A 57 16.87 9.84 -7.17
N LYS A 58 16.52 8.59 -7.45
CA LYS A 58 15.55 7.84 -6.63
C LYS A 58 16.01 7.73 -5.17
N ALA A 59 15.05 7.81 -4.25
CA ALA A 59 15.31 7.66 -2.82
C ALA A 59 15.84 6.26 -2.50
N ARG A 60 16.74 6.17 -1.52
CA ARG A 60 17.39 4.92 -1.08
C ARG A 60 17.18 4.64 0.39
N THR A 61 16.66 5.61 1.13
CA THR A 61 16.35 5.53 2.56
C THR A 61 15.01 6.17 2.84
N ALA A 62 14.42 5.85 3.99
CA ALA A 62 13.18 6.48 4.43
C ALA A 62 13.33 8.00 4.59
N ASP A 63 14.50 8.48 5.02
CA ASP A 63 14.79 9.91 5.14
C ASP A 63 14.84 10.62 3.79
N GLU A 64 15.51 10.02 2.79
CA GLU A 64 15.52 10.55 1.42
C GLU A 64 14.08 10.59 0.87
N LEU A 65 13.31 9.50 1.06
CA LEU A 65 11.95 9.42 0.56
C LEU A 65 11.01 10.44 1.22
N ARG A 66 11.13 10.64 2.55
CA ARG A 66 10.37 11.70 3.26
C ARG A 66 10.73 13.08 2.76
N SER A 67 12.01 13.36 2.50
CA SER A 67 12.45 14.64 1.92
C SER A 67 11.86 14.87 0.52
N ASP A 68 11.81 13.84 -0.32
CA ASP A 68 11.19 13.93 -1.65
C ASP A 68 9.68 14.18 -1.54
N LEU A 69 9.01 13.50 -0.60
CA LEU A 69 7.60 13.69 -0.31
C LEU A 69 7.31 15.11 0.21
N ASP A 70 8.15 15.68 1.07
CA ASP A 70 7.98 17.06 1.56
C ASP A 70 7.99 18.07 0.40
N VAL A 71 8.86 17.86 -0.59
CA VAL A 71 8.87 18.69 -1.81
C VAL A 71 7.58 18.50 -2.60
N ALA A 72 7.12 17.26 -2.79
CA ALA A 72 5.89 16.97 -3.52
C ALA A 72 4.67 17.61 -2.84
N TYR A 73 4.48 17.41 -1.52
CA TYR A 73 3.36 17.97 -0.77
C TYR A 73 3.37 19.50 -0.74
N ARG A 74 4.55 20.13 -0.71
CA ARG A 74 4.64 21.60 -0.81
C ARG A 74 4.07 22.14 -2.13
N LEU A 75 4.12 21.34 -3.20
CA LEU A 75 3.66 21.71 -4.54
C LEU A 75 2.20 21.32 -4.82
N ILE A 76 1.57 20.53 -3.94
CA ILE A 76 0.21 20.02 -4.12
C ILE A 76 -0.72 20.68 -3.09
N PRO A 77 -1.78 21.40 -3.52
CA PRO A 77 -2.65 22.12 -2.61
C PRO A 77 -3.60 21.17 -1.87
N GLY A 78 -3.61 21.29 -0.54
CA GLY A 78 -4.55 20.58 0.32
C GLY A 78 -3.86 19.85 1.46
N GLN A 79 -4.63 19.07 2.21
CA GLN A 79 -4.12 18.14 3.21
C GLN A 79 -4.38 16.73 2.70
N HIS A 80 -3.33 15.94 2.65
CA HIS A 80 -3.29 14.69 1.91
C HIS A 80 -2.73 13.56 2.75
N ARG A 81 -2.77 12.36 2.21
CA ARG A 81 -2.36 11.14 2.90
C ARG A 81 -1.19 10.50 2.16
N LEU A 82 -0.39 9.71 2.87
CA LEU A 82 0.63 8.85 2.27
C LEU A 82 0.16 7.40 2.36
N ASN A 83 0.24 6.69 1.23
CA ASN A 83 -0.01 5.26 1.12
C ASN A 83 1.31 4.50 1.18
N LEU A 84 1.50 3.72 2.24
CA LEU A 84 2.73 2.96 2.52
C LEU A 84 2.57 1.48 2.18
N HIS A 85 3.66 0.88 1.72
CA HIS A 85 3.77 -0.59 1.63
C HIS A 85 4.59 -1.14 2.81
N ALA A 86 4.35 -2.39 3.19
CA ALA A 86 5.07 -3.04 4.28
C ALA A 86 6.59 -3.10 4.08
N ILE A 87 7.08 -3.17 2.83
CA ILE A 87 8.52 -3.11 2.51
C ILE A 87 9.20 -1.78 2.83
N TYR A 88 8.45 -0.73 3.20
CA TYR A 88 8.98 0.57 3.65
C TYR A 88 9.22 0.63 5.16
N ALA A 89 9.22 -0.52 5.84
CA ALA A 89 9.56 -0.64 7.25
C ALA A 89 10.98 -0.13 7.56
N GLU A 90 11.14 0.57 8.67
CA GLU A 90 12.41 1.08 9.20
C GLU A 90 12.92 0.15 10.31
N THR A 91 13.66 -0.89 9.94
CA THR A 91 14.10 -1.95 10.87
C THR A 91 15.44 -1.67 11.56
N GLY A 92 16.02 -0.49 11.35
CA GLY A 92 17.34 -0.12 11.86
C GLY A 92 18.47 -1.03 11.34
N GLY A 93 18.32 -1.55 10.11
CA GLY A 93 19.29 -2.44 9.48
C GLY A 93 19.20 -3.90 9.92
N LYS A 94 18.20 -4.27 10.73
CA LYS A 94 17.94 -5.67 11.08
C LYS A 94 17.05 -6.31 10.04
N GLN A 95 17.32 -7.57 9.71
CA GLN A 95 16.38 -8.36 8.94
C GLN A 95 15.18 -8.72 9.83
N VAL A 96 13.98 -8.37 9.37
CA VAL A 96 12.71 -8.68 10.03
C VAL A 96 11.83 -9.34 8.99
N GLU A 97 11.33 -10.53 9.28
CA GLU A 97 10.42 -11.22 8.38
C GLU A 97 9.10 -10.46 8.27
N ARG A 98 8.45 -10.54 7.10
CA ARG A 98 7.19 -9.83 6.84
C ARG A 98 6.07 -10.20 7.82
N THR A 99 6.07 -11.43 8.33
CA THR A 99 5.13 -11.90 9.36
C THR A 99 5.35 -11.24 10.71
N ASP A 100 6.56 -10.75 10.97
CA ASP A 100 7.00 -10.21 12.26
C ASP A 100 7.03 -8.67 12.27
N LEU A 101 6.57 -8.03 11.18
CA LEU A 101 6.44 -6.59 11.13
C LEU A 101 5.42 -6.08 12.16
N GLN A 102 5.79 -5.02 12.87
CA GLN A 102 5.02 -4.42 13.95
C GLN A 102 4.95 -2.90 13.77
N PRO A 103 4.01 -2.22 14.48
CA PRO A 103 3.89 -0.76 14.44
C PRO A 103 5.19 0.02 14.69
N GLU A 104 6.09 -0.52 15.53
CA GLU A 104 7.37 0.12 15.84
C GLU A 104 8.29 0.29 14.62
N HIS A 105 8.19 -0.59 13.62
CA HIS A 105 8.96 -0.45 12.38
C HIS A 105 8.44 0.68 11.47
N PHE A 106 7.34 1.34 11.85
CA PHE A 106 6.76 2.47 11.13
C PHE A 106 6.65 3.73 12.01
N ALA A 107 7.36 3.75 13.15
CA ALA A 107 7.34 4.89 14.06
C ALA A 107 7.84 6.18 13.40
N GLY A 108 8.92 6.12 12.60
CA GLY A 108 9.43 7.28 11.86
C GLY A 108 8.42 7.85 10.86
N TRP A 109 7.70 6.96 10.16
CA TRP A 109 6.59 7.35 9.28
C TRP A 109 5.43 8.00 10.03
N LEU A 110 5.06 7.47 11.20
CA LEU A 110 4.01 8.05 12.05
C LEU A 110 4.37 9.43 12.57
N ASP A 111 5.61 9.60 13.04
CA ASP A 111 6.09 10.89 13.54
C ASP A 111 6.14 11.93 12.42
N TRP A 112 6.64 11.57 11.24
CA TRP A 112 6.64 12.44 10.07
C TRP A 112 5.22 12.80 9.61
N ALA A 113 4.32 11.83 9.53
CA ALA A 113 2.93 12.07 9.12
C ALA A 113 2.22 13.00 10.10
N LYS A 114 2.42 12.79 11.40
CA LYS A 114 1.84 13.63 12.46
C LYS A 114 2.38 15.06 12.41
N ALA A 115 3.69 15.24 12.21
CA ALA A 115 4.31 16.56 12.11
C ALA A 115 3.78 17.37 10.91
N ASN A 116 3.45 16.70 9.82
CA ASN A 116 2.97 17.31 8.58
C ASN A 116 1.43 17.26 8.41
N ASN A 117 0.71 16.78 9.42
CA ASN A 117 -0.75 16.62 9.39
C ASN A 117 -1.25 15.77 8.20
N HIS A 118 -0.53 14.68 7.92
CA HIS A 118 -0.90 13.66 6.95
C HIS A 118 -1.63 12.49 7.61
N GLY A 119 -2.59 11.91 6.89
CA GLY A 119 -3.07 10.56 7.18
C GLY A 119 -2.15 9.50 6.57
N LEU A 120 -2.23 8.27 7.07
CA LEU A 120 -1.50 7.12 6.52
C LEU A 120 -2.44 6.00 6.09
N ASP A 121 -2.23 5.49 4.88
CA ASP A 121 -2.81 4.27 4.35
C ASP A 121 -1.74 3.19 4.23
N PHE A 122 -2.14 1.92 4.14
CA PHE A 122 -1.21 0.81 4.26
C PHE A 122 -1.50 -0.35 3.31
N ASN A 123 -0.49 -1.16 3.04
CA ASN A 123 -0.60 -2.34 2.18
C ASN A 123 0.35 -3.42 2.69
N PRO A 124 -0.11 -4.66 2.98
CA PRO A 124 0.79 -5.81 2.95
C PRO A 124 1.49 -5.88 1.59
N THR A 125 2.76 -6.24 1.59
CA THR A 125 3.53 -6.43 0.36
C THR A 125 3.57 -7.93 0.05
N CYS A 126 2.76 -8.38 -0.90
CA CYS A 126 2.64 -9.80 -1.28
C CYS A 126 3.45 -10.17 -2.53
N PHE A 127 4.57 -9.50 -2.78
CA PHE A 127 5.43 -9.68 -3.97
C PHE A 127 6.91 -9.45 -3.65
N SER A 128 7.81 -9.69 -4.61
CA SER A 128 9.27 -9.54 -4.44
C SER A 128 9.79 -10.24 -3.18
N HIS A 129 9.44 -11.52 -3.01
CA HIS A 129 9.80 -12.31 -1.83
C HIS A 129 9.95 -13.79 -2.22
N PRO A 130 10.86 -14.55 -1.60
CA PRO A 130 11.01 -15.98 -1.86
C PRO A 130 9.70 -16.77 -1.74
N MET A 131 8.87 -16.44 -0.75
CA MET A 131 7.54 -17.05 -0.54
C MET A 131 6.49 -16.66 -1.60
N ALA A 132 6.83 -15.82 -2.59
CA ALA A 132 5.97 -15.45 -3.72
C ALA A 132 6.56 -15.90 -5.08
N ALA A 133 7.71 -16.60 -5.08
CA ALA A 133 8.46 -16.91 -6.30
C ALA A 133 7.70 -17.78 -7.30
N ASP A 134 6.83 -18.66 -6.81
CA ASP A 134 6.03 -19.57 -7.65
C ASP A 134 4.79 -18.89 -8.28
N GLY A 135 4.63 -17.57 -8.10
CA GLY A 135 3.52 -16.80 -8.65
C GLY A 135 2.22 -16.90 -7.84
N PHE A 136 2.25 -17.51 -6.65
CA PHE A 136 1.12 -17.60 -5.75
C PHE A 136 1.50 -17.26 -4.30
N THR A 137 0.56 -16.62 -3.59
CA THR A 137 0.68 -16.20 -2.20
C THR A 137 -0.50 -16.70 -1.37
N LEU A 138 -1.53 -15.87 -1.15
CA LEU A 138 -2.75 -16.23 -0.41
C LEU A 138 -3.55 -17.35 -1.09
N ALA A 139 -3.38 -17.56 -2.39
CA ALA A 139 -3.98 -18.65 -3.15
C ALA A 139 -3.02 -19.81 -3.44
N SER A 140 -1.82 -19.82 -2.85
CA SER A 140 -0.83 -20.90 -3.04
C SER A 140 -1.43 -22.27 -2.68
N TYR A 141 -1.05 -23.32 -3.40
CA TYR A 141 -1.46 -24.68 -3.03
C TYR A 141 -0.71 -25.19 -1.80
N ASP A 142 0.48 -24.66 -1.53
CA ASP A 142 1.26 -24.97 -0.33
C ASP A 142 0.65 -24.27 0.91
N PRO A 143 0.16 -25.03 1.91
CA PRO A 143 -0.40 -24.46 3.14
C PRO A 143 0.60 -23.61 3.94
N ALA A 144 1.90 -23.93 3.91
CA ALA A 144 2.92 -23.15 4.61
C ALA A 144 3.12 -21.77 3.97
N VAL A 145 3.11 -21.72 2.63
CA VAL A 145 3.15 -20.44 1.88
C VAL A 145 1.90 -19.62 2.16
N ARG A 146 0.70 -20.23 2.07
CA ARG A 146 -0.54 -19.51 2.41
C ARG A 146 -0.50 -18.98 3.83
N ARG A 147 -0.04 -19.79 4.79
CA ARG A 147 0.01 -19.38 6.20
C ARG A 147 0.91 -18.17 6.41
N PHE A 148 2.08 -18.16 5.79
CA PHE A 148 3.00 -17.01 5.83
C PHE A 148 2.31 -15.72 5.37
N TRP A 149 1.62 -15.75 4.23
CA TRP A 149 0.96 -14.55 3.70
C TRP A 149 -0.29 -14.14 4.48
N ILE A 150 -1.02 -15.09 5.04
CA ILE A 150 -2.12 -14.81 5.98
C ILE A 150 -1.58 -14.06 7.20
N ASP A 151 -0.51 -14.56 7.80
CA ASP A 151 0.09 -13.94 9.00
C ASP A 151 0.66 -12.55 8.69
N HIS A 152 1.30 -12.36 7.54
CA HIS A 152 1.75 -11.05 7.08
C HIS A 152 0.60 -10.04 6.89
N CYS A 153 -0.51 -10.47 6.27
CA CYS A 153 -1.68 -9.61 6.10
C CYS A 153 -2.31 -9.24 7.45
N ILE A 154 -2.40 -10.17 8.39
CA ILE A 154 -2.88 -9.91 9.76
C ILE A 154 -1.98 -8.90 10.47
N ALA A 155 -0.65 -9.07 10.40
CA ALA A 155 0.31 -8.11 10.95
C ALA A 155 0.13 -6.72 10.33
N SER A 156 -0.07 -6.66 9.02
CA SER A 156 -0.29 -5.39 8.29
C SER A 156 -1.57 -4.69 8.71
N ARG A 157 -2.66 -5.42 8.97
CA ARG A 157 -3.91 -4.86 9.50
C ARG A 157 -3.73 -4.25 10.90
N ARG A 158 -2.91 -4.87 11.75
CA ARG A 158 -2.55 -4.31 13.09
C ARG A 158 -1.71 -3.04 12.98
N ILE A 159 -0.83 -2.96 11.99
CA ILE A 159 -0.08 -1.74 11.66
C ILE A 159 -1.05 -0.64 11.20
N GLY A 160 -1.95 -0.93 10.27
CA GLY A 160 -2.99 0.01 9.83
C GLY A 160 -3.87 0.51 10.98
N GLU A 161 -4.27 -0.38 11.90
CA GLU A 161 -4.98 0.02 13.13
C GLU A 161 -4.18 1.03 13.96
N SER A 162 -2.87 0.79 14.13
CA SER A 162 -2.02 1.70 14.89
C SER A 162 -1.95 3.10 14.26
N PHE A 163 -1.92 3.17 12.92
CA PHE A 163 -1.93 4.44 12.20
C PHE A 163 -3.20 5.22 12.49
N GLY A 164 -4.36 4.57 12.36
CA GLY A 164 -5.63 5.24 12.62
C GLY A 164 -5.81 5.67 14.07
N ARG A 165 -5.30 4.89 15.03
CA ARG A 165 -5.31 5.26 16.46
C ARG A 165 -4.46 6.48 16.76
N VAL A 166 -3.26 6.56 16.18
CA VAL A 166 -2.30 7.64 16.45
C VAL A 166 -2.67 8.93 15.72
N LEU A 167 -3.12 8.82 14.47
CA LEU A 167 -3.39 9.97 13.59
C LEU A 167 -4.85 10.46 13.66
N GLY A 168 -5.75 9.70 14.28
CA GLY A 168 -7.15 10.09 14.45
C GLY A 168 -7.98 10.05 13.17
N SER A 169 -7.51 9.37 12.12
CA SER A 169 -8.19 9.16 10.85
C SER A 169 -7.99 7.71 10.41
N PRO A 170 -9.03 6.97 9.98
CA PRO A 170 -8.89 5.56 9.66
C PRO A 170 -7.84 5.35 8.57
N CYS A 171 -7.00 4.34 8.76
CA CYS A 171 -6.10 3.82 7.75
C CYS A 171 -6.86 2.89 6.81
N VAL A 172 -6.70 3.04 5.50
CA VAL A 172 -7.15 2.01 4.56
C VAL A 172 -6.00 1.02 4.36
N THR A 173 -6.19 -0.22 4.81
CA THR A 173 -5.25 -1.33 4.55
C THR A 173 -5.73 -2.11 3.32
N ASN A 174 -5.07 -1.91 2.18
CA ASN A 174 -5.44 -2.53 0.91
C ASN A 174 -4.64 -3.80 0.63
N ILE A 175 -5.34 -4.90 0.34
CA ILE A 175 -4.74 -6.18 0.00
C ILE A 175 -4.78 -6.37 -1.52
N TRP A 176 -3.60 -6.27 -2.12
CA TRP A 176 -3.32 -6.69 -3.49
C TRP A 176 -2.34 -7.86 -3.50
N ILE A 177 -2.57 -8.85 -4.36
CA ILE A 177 -1.71 -10.01 -4.53
C ILE A 177 -1.41 -10.29 -6.01
N PRO A 178 -0.25 -10.87 -6.36
CA PRO A 178 0.13 -11.17 -7.74
C PRO A 178 -0.40 -12.52 -8.25
N ASP A 179 -1.17 -13.23 -7.42
CA ASP A 179 -1.57 -14.62 -7.63
C ASP A 179 -2.24 -14.87 -8.98
N GLY A 180 -1.58 -15.66 -9.81
CA GLY A 180 -2.09 -16.02 -11.13
C GLY A 180 -1.09 -16.84 -11.92
N LEU A 181 -1.46 -17.14 -13.17
CA LEU A 181 -0.67 -17.97 -14.06
C LEU A 181 -0.37 -17.19 -15.34
N LYS A 182 0.83 -17.41 -15.88
CA LYS A 182 1.24 -16.84 -17.15
C LYS A 182 0.41 -17.36 -18.33
N ASP A 183 0.09 -18.65 -18.31
CA ASP A 183 -0.55 -19.36 -19.42
C ASP A 183 -1.85 -20.03 -18.95
N THR A 184 -2.65 -20.51 -19.91
CA THR A 184 -4.01 -21.00 -19.73
C THR A 184 -4.12 -21.98 -18.56
N PRO A 185 -4.80 -21.60 -17.47
CA PRO A 185 -4.97 -22.48 -16.32
C PRO A 185 -5.95 -23.61 -16.63
N VAL A 186 -5.58 -24.81 -16.18
CA VAL A 186 -6.47 -25.98 -16.16
C VAL A 186 -7.54 -25.82 -15.06
N ASP A 187 -7.22 -25.11 -13.97
CA ASP A 187 -8.13 -24.87 -12.85
C ASP A 187 -8.09 -23.40 -12.41
N ARG A 188 -9.23 -22.71 -12.57
CA ARG A 188 -9.45 -21.34 -12.09
C ARG A 188 -10.24 -21.26 -10.79
N LYS A 189 -10.82 -22.38 -10.35
CA LYS A 189 -11.72 -22.44 -9.19
C LYS A 189 -10.94 -22.66 -7.90
N THR A 190 -10.02 -23.62 -7.87
CA THR A 190 -9.32 -23.98 -6.63
C THR A 190 -8.48 -22.82 -6.06
N PRO A 191 -7.67 -22.10 -6.85
CA PRO A 191 -6.93 -20.94 -6.32
C PRO A 191 -7.85 -19.87 -5.73
N ARG A 192 -9.00 -19.61 -6.36
CA ARG A 192 -9.98 -18.63 -5.86
C ARG A 192 -10.67 -19.10 -4.57
N ALA A 193 -10.94 -20.39 -4.44
CA ALA A 193 -11.48 -20.96 -3.20
C ALA A 193 -10.46 -20.88 -2.06
N LEU A 194 -9.18 -21.12 -2.35
CA LEU A 194 -8.09 -20.94 -1.38
C LEU A 194 -7.93 -19.47 -0.98
N LEU A 195 -7.97 -18.54 -1.95
CA LEU A 195 -7.93 -17.11 -1.68
C LEU A 195 -9.07 -16.67 -0.76
N ALA A 196 -10.31 -17.12 -1.02
CA ALA A 196 -11.45 -16.80 -0.18
C ALA A 196 -11.24 -17.29 1.26
N GLN A 197 -10.77 -18.53 1.45
CA GLN A 197 -10.43 -19.07 2.78
C GLN A 197 -9.31 -18.29 3.48
N SER A 198 -8.28 -17.88 2.73
CA SER A 198 -7.18 -17.07 3.26
C SER A 198 -7.66 -15.69 3.68
N LEU A 199 -8.50 -15.03 2.89
CA LEU A 199 -9.08 -13.72 3.24
C LEU A 199 -10.02 -13.83 4.44
N ASP A 200 -10.83 -14.89 4.54
CA ASP A 200 -11.65 -15.16 5.73
C ASP A 200 -10.77 -15.28 6.98
N ALA A 201 -9.61 -15.95 6.87
CA ALA A 201 -8.64 -16.06 7.97
C ALA A 201 -7.99 -14.71 8.30
N VAL A 202 -7.60 -13.93 7.28
CA VAL A 202 -7.02 -12.58 7.45
C VAL A 202 -8.00 -11.63 8.15
N PHE A 203 -9.29 -11.72 7.83
CA PHE A 203 -10.35 -10.84 8.35
C PHE A 203 -11.14 -11.43 9.53
N ALA A 204 -10.67 -12.55 10.10
CA ALA A 204 -11.30 -13.20 11.25
C ALA A 204 -11.31 -12.26 12.46
N ASP A 205 -10.16 -11.67 12.78
CA ASP A 205 -10.03 -10.64 13.82
C ASP A 205 -10.69 -9.34 13.34
N LYS A 206 -11.68 -8.86 14.09
CA LYS A 206 -12.37 -7.60 13.81
C LYS A 206 -11.59 -6.43 14.38
N ILE A 207 -11.23 -5.49 13.51
CA ILE A 207 -10.61 -4.21 13.89
C ILE A 207 -11.69 -3.13 13.82
N ASP A 208 -11.62 -2.17 14.75
CA ASP A 208 -12.56 -1.06 14.79
C ASP A 208 -12.43 -0.18 13.52
N PRO A 209 -13.52 0.01 12.74
CA PRO A 209 -13.49 0.78 11.49
C PRO A 209 -13.17 2.25 11.67
N ARG A 210 -13.17 2.77 12.92
CA ARG A 210 -12.66 4.12 13.22
C ARG A 210 -11.15 4.21 13.02
N PHE A 211 -10.43 3.10 13.06
CA PHE A 211 -8.97 3.06 12.97
C PHE A 211 -8.45 2.35 11.73
N ASN A 212 -9.11 1.28 11.27
CA ASN A 212 -8.69 0.57 10.07
C ASN A 212 -9.89 0.15 9.22
N LEU A 213 -9.82 0.41 7.92
CA LEU A 213 -10.72 -0.09 6.90
C LEU A 213 -9.96 -1.09 6.02
N ASP A 214 -10.53 -2.26 5.80
CA ASP A 214 -9.93 -3.28 4.95
C ASP A 214 -10.42 -3.12 3.51
N ALA A 215 -9.50 -3.14 2.54
CA ALA A 215 -9.79 -3.11 1.11
C ALA A 215 -9.16 -4.32 0.39
N VAL A 216 -9.77 -4.73 -0.73
CA VAL A 216 -9.25 -5.79 -1.60
C VAL A 216 -9.19 -5.26 -3.04
N GLU A 217 -8.06 -5.51 -3.72
CA GLU A 217 -7.82 -5.00 -5.07
C GLU A 217 -7.75 -6.14 -6.09
N GLY A 218 -8.68 -6.12 -7.06
CA GLY A 218 -8.65 -7.03 -8.19
C GLY A 218 -7.74 -6.50 -9.30
N LYS A 219 -7.07 -7.42 -10.01
CA LYS A 219 -6.27 -7.11 -11.21
C LYS A 219 -6.68 -8.03 -12.36
N LEU A 220 -6.71 -7.50 -13.57
CA LEU A 220 -7.05 -8.28 -14.77
C LEU A 220 -5.90 -9.22 -15.17
N PHE A 221 -4.68 -8.67 -15.28
CA PHE A 221 -3.47 -9.42 -15.61
C PHE A 221 -2.21 -8.67 -15.15
N GLY A 222 -1.09 -9.37 -15.00
CA GLY A 222 0.25 -8.82 -14.79
C GLY A 222 1.27 -9.42 -15.76
N LEU A 223 2.48 -8.84 -15.86
CA LEU A 223 3.55 -9.43 -16.66
C LEU A 223 3.98 -10.77 -16.04
N GLY A 224 3.90 -11.87 -16.79
CA GLY A 224 4.11 -13.21 -16.26
C GLY A 224 2.93 -13.79 -15.46
N SER A 225 1.77 -13.12 -15.48
CA SER A 225 0.50 -13.55 -14.87
C SER A 225 -0.68 -13.11 -15.76
N GLU A 226 -0.73 -13.62 -16.99
CA GLU A 226 -1.64 -13.16 -18.05
C GLU A 226 -2.98 -13.92 -18.18
N ALA A 227 -3.18 -15.10 -17.56
CA ALA A 227 -4.21 -16.08 -17.97
C ALA A 227 -5.29 -16.46 -16.95
#